data_AF-A0A2P4XFI6-F1
#
_entry.id   AF-A0A2P4XFI6-F1
#
_cell.length_a   1.000
_cell.length_b   1.000
_cell.length_c   1.000
_cell.angle_alpha   90.00
_cell.angle_beta   90.00
_cell.angle_gamma   90.00
#
_symmetry.space_group_name_H-M   'P 1'
#
loop_
_entity.id
_entity.type
_entity.pdbx_description
1 polymer ?
#
loop_
_entity_poly.entity_id
_entity_poly.type
_entity_poly.pdbx_seq_one_letter_code
_entity_poly.pdbx_strand_id
1 'polypeptide(L)'
;MSVGPIDKEELKTYPEVHVYTVQENGWMDSNVWEFYYEIDAPSILLLDNFDAHVSEKSVVVISETTSALVCQLPANSTSLWM
;
A
#
# COMPACT_ATOMS: atom_id res chain seq x y z
N MET A 1 13.31 14.01 -8.04
CA MET A 1 12.33 13.05 -8.58
C MET A 1 11.09 13.85 -8.93
N SER A 2 10.67 13.87 -10.20
CA SER A 2 9.41 14.52 -10.60
C SER A 2 8.27 13.53 -10.42
N VAL A 3 7.26 13.89 -9.64
CA VAL A 3 6.03 13.11 -9.48
C VAL A 3 5.26 13.20 -10.80
N GLY A 4 5.00 12.06 -11.45
CA GLY A 4 4.13 11.99 -12.62
C GLY A 4 2.67 12.18 -12.21
N PRO A 5 1.80 12.68 -13.11
CA PRO A 5 0.37 12.75 -12.81
C PRO A 5 -0.18 11.36 -12.49
N ILE A 6 -1.04 11.27 -11.47
CA ILE A 6 -1.76 10.05 -11.13
C ILE A 6 -2.61 9.64 -12.33
N ASP A 7 -2.45 8.40 -12.79
CA ASP A 7 -3.31 7.84 -13.83
C ASP A 7 -4.71 7.62 -13.27
N LYS A 8 -5.67 8.40 -13.75
CA LYS A 8 -7.07 8.33 -13.33
C LYS A 8 -7.86 7.25 -14.07
N GLU A 9 -7.25 6.63 -15.08
CA GLU A 9 -7.85 5.62 -15.95
C GLU A 9 -7.28 4.21 -15.70
N GLU A 10 -6.36 4.05 -14.73
CA GLU A 10 -5.74 2.75 -14.38
C GLU A 10 -6.81 1.68 -14.09
N LEU A 11 -7.93 2.10 -13.47
CA LEU A 11 -9.07 1.25 -13.17
C LEU A 11 -10.34 1.83 -13.80
N LYS A 12 -10.76 1.26 -14.94
CA LYS A 12 -11.98 1.68 -15.67
C LYS A 12 -13.26 1.61 -14.82
N THR A 13 -13.29 0.70 -13.84
CA THR A 13 -14.39 0.53 -12.89
C THR A 13 -13.85 -0.12 -11.61
N TYR A 14 -14.24 0.42 -10.46
CA TYR A 14 -13.98 -0.18 -9.16
C TYR A 14 -15.13 -1.13 -8.78
N PRO A 15 -14.87 -2.44 -8.56
CA PRO A 15 -15.89 -3.37 -8.07
C PRO A 15 -16.53 -2.88 -6.76
N GLU A 16 -17.85 -2.92 -6.68
CA GLU A 16 -18.62 -2.42 -5.51
C GLU A 16 -18.29 -3.15 -4.19
N VAL A 17 -17.74 -4.35 -4.27
CA VAL A 17 -17.39 -5.18 -3.10
C VAL A 17 -16.09 -4.73 -2.44
N HIS A 18 -15.32 -3.86 -3.08
CA HIS A 18 -14.00 -3.43 -2.60
C HIS A 18 -13.99 -1.93 -2.28
N VAL A 19 -13.26 -1.58 -1.23
CA VAL A 19 -13.01 -0.19 -0.85
C VAL A 19 -11.68 0.22 -1.45
N TYR A 20 -11.68 1.32 -2.20
CA TYR A 20 -10.48 1.90 -2.80
C TYR A 20 -10.27 3.29 -2.22
N THR A 21 -9.06 3.54 -1.74
CA THR A 21 -8.64 4.85 -1.24
C THR A 21 -7.52 5.38 -2.15
N VAL A 22 -7.66 6.62 -2.63
CA VAL A 22 -6.68 7.27 -3.49
C VAL A 22 -6.30 8.60 -2.85
N GLN A 23 -5.01 8.85 -2.66
CA GLN A 23 -4.50 10.15 -2.22
C GLN A 23 -4.01 10.94 -3.43
N GLU A 24 -4.52 12.16 -3.65
CA GLU A 24 -4.06 13.02 -4.75
C GLU A 24 -2.58 13.38 -4.67
N ASN A 25 -2.01 13.39 -3.46
CA ASN A 25 -0.58 13.61 -3.20
C ASN A 25 -0.09 12.59 -2.18
N GLY A 26 0.23 11.39 -2.66
CA GLY A 26 0.80 10.30 -1.87
C GLY A 26 2.31 10.44 -1.71
N TRP A 27 2.77 10.80 -0.52
CA TRP A 27 4.15 10.53 -0.13
C TRP A 27 4.15 9.53 1.02
N MET A 28 4.53 8.29 0.71
CA MET A 28 4.62 7.22 1.70
C MET A 28 6.05 7.19 2.22
N ASP A 29 6.22 7.49 3.51
CA ASP A 29 7.46 7.22 4.23
C ASP A 29 7.17 6.31 5.43
N SER A 30 8.23 5.83 6.10
CA SER A 30 8.11 4.89 7.23
C SER A 30 7.27 5.38 8.42
N ASN A 31 6.93 6.68 8.51
CA ASN A 31 6.12 7.25 9.59
C ASN A 31 4.64 7.41 9.20
N VAL A 32 4.34 7.33 7.91
CA VAL A 32 2.99 7.59 7.39
C VAL A 32 2.04 6.42 7.67
N TRP A 33 2.56 5.22 7.96
CA TRP A 33 1.78 4.00 8.22
C TRP A 33 0.74 4.12 9.32
N GLU A 34 1.02 4.86 10.39
CA GLU A 34 0.10 5.02 11.54
C GLU A 34 -1.23 5.68 11.14
N PHE A 35 -1.27 6.42 10.02
CA PHE A 35 -2.47 7.12 9.56
C PHE A 35 -3.29 6.35 8.54
N TYR A 36 -2.74 5.26 7.97
CA TYR A 36 -3.30 4.62 6.78
C TYR A 36 -4.11 3.36 7.05
N TYR A 37 -3.81 2.63 8.12
CA TYR A 37 -4.40 1.32 8.35
C TYR A 37 -4.89 1.20 9.80
N GLU A 38 -6.19 1.39 9.98
CA GLU A 38 -6.91 0.89 11.15
C GLU A 38 -7.47 -0.49 10.78
N ILE A 39 -6.63 -1.51 10.93
CA ILE A 39 -6.99 -2.91 10.65
C ILE A 39 -7.12 -3.66 11.97
N ASP A 40 -8.35 -3.67 12.49
CA ASP A 40 -8.66 -4.32 13.78
C ASP A 40 -8.87 -5.82 13.66
N ALA A 41 -9.30 -6.30 12.47
CA ALA A 41 -9.57 -7.71 12.23
C ALA A 41 -8.34 -8.45 11.68
N PRO A 42 -8.14 -9.74 12.02
CA PRO A 42 -7.08 -10.55 11.44
C PRO A 42 -7.09 -10.51 9.91
N SER A 43 -6.02 -9.99 9.31
CA SER A 43 -5.97 -9.69 7.88
C SER A 43 -4.59 -10.01 7.27
N ILE A 44 -4.52 -10.04 5.94
CA ILE A 44 -3.26 -10.10 5.20
C ILE A 44 -3.10 -8.78 4.44
N LEU A 45 -2.00 -8.08 4.67
CA LEU A 45 -1.65 -6.86 3.97
C LEU A 45 -0.66 -7.21 2.85
N LEU A 46 -1.13 -7.18 1.60
CA LEU A 46 -0.30 -7.44 0.43
C LEU A 46 0.29 -6.12 -0.06
N LEU A 47 1.61 -5.98 0.03
CA LEU A 47 2.34 -4.75 -0.34
C LEU A 47 3.28 -5.01 -1.53
N ASP A 48 3.46 -3.98 -2.35
CA ASP A 48 4.56 -3.95 -3.31
C ASP A 48 5.91 -3.79 -2.59
N ASN A 49 7.01 -4.00 -3.33
CA ASN A 49 8.35 -4.04 -2.76
C ASN A 49 9.00 -2.64 -2.65
N PHE A 50 8.20 -1.59 -2.44
CA PHE A 50 8.73 -0.25 -2.26
C PHE A 50 9.40 -0.13 -0.89
N ASP A 51 10.55 0.55 -0.80
CA ASP A 51 11.36 0.59 0.43
C ASP A 51 10.57 1.11 1.64
N ALA A 52 9.68 2.09 1.43
CA ALA A 52 8.82 2.61 2.49
C ALA A 52 7.84 1.55 3.05
N HIS A 53 7.55 0.49 2.30
CA HIS A 53 6.64 -0.61 2.64
C HIS A 53 7.37 -1.81 3.23
N VAL A 54 8.56 -2.14 2.71
CA VAL A 54 9.31 -3.34 3.10
C VAL A 54 10.47 -3.09 4.06
N SER A 55 10.73 -1.84 4.44
CA SER A 55 11.72 -1.53 5.47
C SER A 55 11.40 -2.24 6.79
N GLU A 56 12.44 -2.59 7.56
CA GLU A 56 12.25 -3.20 8.88
C GLU A 56 11.35 -2.35 9.78
N LYS A 57 11.53 -1.02 9.72
CA LYS A 57 10.74 -0.07 10.49
C LYS A 57 9.26 -0.10 10.12
N SER A 58 8.92 -0.12 8.84
CA SER A 58 7.51 -0.18 8.40
C SER A 58 6.85 -1.50 8.78
N VAL A 59 7.56 -2.62 8.63
CA VAL A 59 7.04 -3.94 9.03
C VAL A 59 6.78 -4.00 10.53
N VAL A 60 7.70 -3.48 11.35
CA VAL A 60 7.51 -3.39 12.81
C VAL A 60 6.28 -2.54 13.15
N VAL A 61 6.17 -1.33 12.58
CA VAL A 61 5.02 -0.45 12.82
C VAL A 61 3.71 -1.16 12.48
N ILE A 62 3.58 -1.76 11.30
CA ILE A 62 2.35 -2.46 10.89
C ILE A 62 2.03 -3.61 11.85
N SER A 63 3.04 -4.38 12.29
CA SER A 63 2.83 -5.51 13.21
C SER A 63 2.43 -5.08 14.63
N GLU A 64 2.84 -3.88 15.06
CA GLU A 64 2.52 -3.35 16.39
C GLU A 64 1.20 -2.58 16.42
N THR A 65 0.81 -1.96 15.31
CA THR A 65 -0.38 -1.10 15.24
C THR A 65 -1.60 -1.78 14.63
N THR A 66 -1.45 -2.94 13.99
CA THR A 66 -2.55 -3.62 13.29
C THR A 66 -2.61 -5.12 13.57
N SER A 67 -3.78 -5.73 13.31
CA SER A 67 -3.95 -7.20 13.33
C SER A 67 -3.59 -7.87 12.00
N ALA A 68 -2.76 -7.23 11.16
CA ALA A 68 -2.43 -7.71 9.83
C ALA A 68 -1.06 -8.41 9.76
N LEU A 69 -1.00 -9.47 8.96
CA LEU A 69 0.26 -10.08 8.52
C LEU A 69 0.73 -9.42 7.21
N VAL A 70 1.97 -8.93 7.18
CA VAL A 70 2.56 -8.35 5.97
C VAL A 70 3.00 -9.46 5.01
N CYS A 71 2.52 -9.40 3.76
CA CYS A 71 2.96 -10.24 2.65
C CYS A 71 3.62 -9.36 1.58
N GLN A 72 4.90 -9.60 1.32
CA GLN A 72 5.67 -8.84 0.34
C GLN A 72 5.62 -9.53 -1.03
N LEU A 73 5.31 -8.78 -2.07
CA LEU A 73 5.44 -9.27 -3.45
C LEU A 73 6.92 -9.40 -3.84
N PRO A 74 7.29 -10.38 -4.68
CA PRO A 74 8.65 -10.46 -5.20
C PRO A 74 9.03 -9.17 -5.94
N ALA A 75 10.30 -8.78 -5.88
CA ALA A 75 10.79 -7.61 -6.60
C ALA A 75 10.43 -7.69 -8.10
N ASN A 76 10.02 -6.55 -8.68
CA ASN A 76 9.56 -6.43 -10.07
C ASN A 76 8.28 -7.22 -10.42
N SER A 77 7.41 -7.48 -9.43
CA SER A 77 6.10 -8.13 -9.65
C SER A 77 4.95 -7.15 -9.89
N THR A 78 5.23 -5.86 -10.06
CA THR A 78 4.21 -4.91 -10.53
C THR A 78 3.92 -5.24 -11.98
N SER A 79 2.72 -5.76 -12.25
CA SER A 79 2.30 -6.06 -13.62
C SER A 79 2.37 -4.78 -14.46
N LEU A 80 3.21 -4.79 -15.51
CA LEU A 80 3.07 -3.84 -16.60
C LEU A 80 1.74 -4.15 -17.29
N TRP A 81 0.73 -3.32 -17.07
CA TRP A 81 -0.43 -3.34 -17.96
C TRP A 81 0.00 -2.71 -19.29
N MET A 82 -0.29 -3.43 -20.38
CA MET A 82 -0.27 -2.93 -21.76
C MET A 82 -1.58 -2.18 -22.05
#